data_AF-A0A527YFB6-F1
#
_entry.id   AF-A0A527YFB6-F1
#
_cell.length_a   1.000
_cell.length_b   1.000
_cell.length_c   1.000
_cell.angle_alpha   90.00
_cell.angle_beta   90.00
_cell.angle_gamma   90.00
#
_symmetry.space_group_name_H-M   'P 1'
#
loop_
_entity.id
_entity.type
_entity.pdbx_description
1 polymer ?
#
loop_
_entity_poly.entity_id
_entity_poly.type
_entity_poly.pdbx_seq_one_letter_code
_entity_poly.pdbx_strand_id
1 'polypeptide(L)' 'LGAMLSFSLGLRNFARHQRARTWITGAVEPIQGKTLLLLGLGRTGQALARRAKALGLTTLGVRAHPRPTADVDEVYGI' A
#
# COMPACT_ATOMS: atom_id res chain seq x y z
N LEU A 1 0.23 -5.79 -3.89
CA LEU A 1 -1.11 -5.18 -3.76
C LEU A 1 -1.97 -5.89 -2.71
N GLY A 2 -2.21 -7.19 -2.82
CA GLY A 2 -3.13 -7.92 -1.92
C GLY A 2 -2.89 -7.72 -0.42
N ALA A 3 -1.63 -7.70 0.04
CA ALA A 3 -1.31 -7.41 1.44
C ALA A 3 -1.81 -6.02 1.90
N MET A 4 -1.63 -4.98 1.08
CA MET A 4 -2.07 -3.62 1.41
C MET A 4 -3.60 -3.52 1.48
N LEU A 5 -4.29 -4.16 0.53
CA LEU A 5 -5.75 -4.24 0.54
C LEU A 5 -6.26 -5.03 1.76
N SER A 6 -5.58 -6.10 2.16
CA SER A 6 -5.93 -6.87 3.37
C SER A 6 -5.92 -6.01 4.64
N PHE A 7 -5.01 -5.03 4.72
CA PHE A 7 -5.01 -4.06 5.81
C PHE A 7 -6.16 -3.05 5.67
N SER A 8 -6.30 -2.42 4.51
CA SER A 8 -7.33 -1.38 4.29
C SER A 8 -8.77 -1.90 4.49
N LEU A 9 -9.03 -3.13 4.05
CA LEU A 9 -10.34 -3.77 4.13
C LEU A 9 -10.54 -4.57 5.42
N GLY A 10 -9.60 -4.53 6.37
CA GLY A 10 -9.74 -5.22 7.65
C GLY A 10 -9.90 -6.74 7.54
N LEU A 11 -9.42 -7.38 6.47
CA LEU A 11 -9.72 -8.78 6.15
C LEU A 11 -9.28 -9.75 7.26
N ARG A 12 -8.21 -9.42 8.00
CA ARG A 12 -7.75 -10.22 9.15
C ARG A 12 -8.79 -10.24 10.27
N ASN A 13 -9.48 -9.13 10.52
CA ASN A 13 -10.53 -9.05 11.53
C ASN A 13 -11.75 -9.90 11.10
N PHE A 14 -12.17 -9.78 9.84
CA PHE A 14 -13.26 -10.58 9.31
C PHE A 14 -12.93 -12.08 9.29
N ALA A 15 -11.71 -12.46 8.89
CA ALA A 15 -11.26 -13.86 8.91
C ALA A 15 -11.22 -14.46 10.34
N ARG A 16 -10.98 -13.64 11.37
CA ARG A 16 -11.07 -14.08 12.78
C ARG A 16 -12.51 -14.39 13.17
N HIS A 17 -13.46 -13.52 12.84
CA HIS A 17 -14.88 -13.70 13.17
C HIS A 17 -15.53 -14.81 12.34
N GLN A 18 -15.13 -14.97 11.08
CA GLN A 18 -15.54 -16.09 10.24
C GLN A 18 -15.16 -17.44 10.87
N ARG A 19 -13.94 -17.57 11.40
CA ARG A 19 -13.49 -18.79 12.12
C ARG A 19 -14.30 -19.03 13.40
N ALA A 20 -14.72 -17.98 14.09
CA ALA A 20 -15.62 -18.07 15.24
C ALA A 20 -17.10 -18.30 14.87
N ARG A 21 -17.42 -18.42 13.56
CA ARG A 21 -18.79 -18.50 13.04
C ARG A 21 -19.68 -17.34 13.51
N THR A 22 -19.08 -16.18 13.71
CA THR A 22 -19.79 -14.97 14.14
C THR A 22 -19.89 -13.99 12.98
N TRP A 23 -21.10 -13.50 12.71
CA TRP A 23 -21.29 -12.42 11.75
C TRP A 23 -21.07 -11.07 12.44
N ILE A 24 -20.24 -10.23 11.85
CA ILE A 24 -19.98 -8.87 12.33
C ILE A 24 -20.17 -7.86 11.20
N THR A 25 -20.68 -6.70 11.54
CA THR A 25 -20.59 -5.50 10.70
C THR A 25 -19.29 -4.77 11.03
N GLY A 26 -18.59 -4.28 10.02
CA GLY A 26 -17.39 -3.47 10.22
C GLY A 26 -17.25 -2.45 9.10
N ALA A 27 -16.67 -1.30 9.42
CA ALA A 27 -16.29 -0.32 8.41
C ALA A 27 -15.07 -0.84 7.64
N VAL A 28 -15.11 -0.72 6.31
CA VAL A 28 -13.96 -0.88 5.44
C VAL A 28 -13.53 0.50 4.95
N GLU A 29 -12.22 0.72 4.85
CA GLU A 29 -11.71 1.95 4.28
C GLU A 29 -11.13 1.69 2.89
N PRO A 30 -11.40 2.57 1.91
CA PRO A 30 -10.78 2.46 0.60
C PRO A 30 -9.27 2.68 0.71
N ILE A 31 -8.52 2.03 -0.18
CA ILE A 31 -7.05 2.21 -0.22
C ILE A 31 -6.65 3.54 -0.87
N GLN A 32 -7.54 4.13 -1.68
CA GLN A 32 -7.35 5.42 -2.33
C GLN A 32 -7.12 6.52 -1.28
N GLY A 33 -6.19 7.43 -1.56
CA GLY A 33 -5.82 8.53 -0.66
C GLY A 33 -4.87 8.13 0.48
N LYS A 34 -4.54 6.83 0.63
CA LYS A 34 -3.53 6.38 1.59
C LYS A 34 -2.12 6.52 1.00
N THR A 35 -1.11 6.55 1.87
CA THR A 35 0.30 6.67 1.49
C THR A 35 1.00 5.31 1.51
N LEU A 36 1.78 5.02 0.48
CA LEU A 36 2.66 3.85 0.39
C LEU A 36 4.13 4.29 0.42
N LEU A 37 4.87 3.82 1.43
CA LEU A 37 6.33 3.93 1.48
C LEU A 37 7.00 2.72 0.78
N LEU A 38 7.87 3.01 -0.19
CA LEU A 38 8.66 2.05 -0.95
C LEU A 38 10.11 2.11 -0.47
N LEU A 39 10.54 1.12 0.31
CA LEU A 39 11.94 0.95 0.68
C LEU A 39 12.69 0.26 -0.48
N GLY A 40 13.40 1.06 -1.26
CA GLY A 40 14.12 0.62 -2.45
C GLY A 40 13.32 0.83 -3.75
N LEU A 41 13.94 1.57 -4.68
CA LEU A 41 13.38 1.91 -5.98
C LEU A 41 14.08 1.17 -7.14
N GLY A 42 14.22 -0.15 -6.99
CA GLY A 42 14.62 -1.07 -8.07
C GLY A 42 13.45 -1.44 -8.99
N ARG A 43 13.62 -2.49 -9.82
CA ARG A 43 12.57 -2.93 -10.77
C ARG A 43 11.22 -3.20 -10.10
N THR A 44 11.23 -3.95 -8.99
CA THR A 44 10.01 -4.29 -8.25
C THR A 44 9.36 -3.07 -7.60
N GLY A 45 10.17 -2.22 -6.96
CA GLY A 45 9.68 -1.00 -6.31
C GLY A 45 8.99 -0.06 -7.30
N GLN A 46 9.60 0.16 -8.48
CA GLN A 46 9.01 0.98 -9.54
C GLN A 46 7.75 0.34 -10.14
N ALA A 47 7.75 -0.99 -10.35
CA ALA A 47 6.56 -1.68 -10.83
C ALA A 47 5.39 -1.62 -9.82
N LEU A 48 5.69 -1.54 -8.52
CA LEU A 48 4.69 -1.34 -7.48
C LEU A 48 4.23 0.13 -7.41
N ALA A 49 5.15 1.09 -7.53
CA ALA A 49 4.87 2.52 -7.58
C ALA A 49 3.81 2.84 -8.64
N ARG A 50 4.02 2.38 -9.89
CA ARG A 50 3.06 2.53 -10.98
C ARG A 50 1.65 2.04 -10.64
N ARG A 51 1.55 0.87 -10.01
CA ARG A 51 0.26 0.29 -9.60
C ARG A 51 -0.36 1.05 -8.43
N ALA A 52 0.45 1.55 -7.51
CA ALA A 52 -0.01 2.34 -6.39
C ALA A 52 -0.56 3.70 -6.84
N LYS A 53 0.10 4.38 -7.78
CA LYS A 53 -0.42 5.60 -8.42
C LYS A 53 -1.76 5.35 -9.11
N ALA A 54 -1.88 4.26 -9.87
CA ALA A 54 -3.14 3.90 -10.53
C ALA A 54 -4.29 3.60 -9.53
N LEU A 55 -3.98 3.24 -8.28
CA LEU A 55 -4.94 3.05 -7.20
C LEU A 55 -5.20 4.35 -6.39
N GLY A 56 -4.63 5.49 -6.80
CA GLY A 56 -4.80 6.77 -6.13
C GLY A 56 -4.08 6.87 -4.79
N LEU A 57 -2.98 6.12 -4.60
CA LEU A 57 -2.13 6.29 -3.43
C LEU A 57 -1.10 7.40 -3.65
N THR A 58 -0.71 8.05 -2.55
CA THR A 58 0.52 8.86 -2.49
C THR A 58 1.71 7.93 -2.33
N THR A 59 2.74 8.06 -3.16
CA THR A 59 3.90 7.16 -3.18
C THR A 59 5.16 7.87 -2.68
N LEU A 60 5.71 7.37 -1.57
CA LEU A 60 7.00 7.81 -1.05
C LEU A 60 8.03 6.74 -1.35
N GLY A 61 9.25 7.13 -1.71
CA GLY A 61 10.33 6.19 -2.02
C GLY A 61 11.61 6.51 -1.26
N VAL A 62 12.36 5.48 -0.90
CA VAL A 62 13.64 5.61 -0.18
C VAL A 62 14.73 4.86 -0.94
N ARG A 63 15.88 5.48 -1.18
CA ARG A 63 17.07 4.86 -1.79
C ARG A 63 18.35 5.61 -1.44
N ALA A 64 19.50 4.94 -1.49
CA ALA A 64 20.81 5.53 -1.14
C ALA A 64 21.18 6.82 -1.91
N HIS A 65 20.81 6.90 -3.19
CA HIS A 65 21.08 8.08 -4.02
C HIS A 65 19.75 8.63 -4.54
N PRO A 66 19.15 9.62 -3.85
CA PRO A 66 17.86 10.19 -4.22
C PRO A 66 17.88 10.74 -5.64
N ARG A 67 16.85 10.39 -6.40
CA ARG A 67 16.59 10.94 -7.72
C ARG A 67 15.11 10.82 -8.04
N PRO A 68 14.56 11.75 -8.85
CA PRO A 68 13.21 11.61 -9.37
C PRO A 68 13.02 10.22 -9.98
N THR A 69 11.91 9.58 -9.62
CA THR A 69 11.57 8.23 -10.08
C THR A 69 10.13 8.27 -10.53
N ALA A 70 9.85 7.77 -11.74
CA ALA A 70 8.50 7.73 -12.27
C ALA A 70 7.54 7.03 -11.30
N ASP A 71 6.32 7.58 -11.20
CA ASP A 71 5.26 7.09 -10.32
C ASP A 71 5.57 7.17 -8.81
N VAL A 72 6.60 7.90 -8.41
CA VAL A 72 6.94 8.18 -7.00
C VAL A 72 6.79 9.69 -6.75
N ASP A 73 5.89 10.06 -5.85
CA ASP A 73 5.61 11.48 -5.55
C ASP A 73 6.81 12.15 -4.86
N GLU A 74 7.45 11.46 -3.92
CA GLU A 74 8.61 11.98 -3.19
C GLU A 74 9.68 10.91 -2.99
N VAL A 75 10.96 11.26 -3.18
CA VAL A 75 12.10 10.35 -3.03
C VAL A 75 13.09 10.88 -2.01
N TYR A 76 13.34 10.07 -0.98
CA TYR A 76 14.22 10.36 0.13
C TYR A 76 15.50 9.53 0.10
N GLY A 77 16.56 10.10 0.67
CA GLY A 77 17.85 9.45 0.88
C GLY A 77 17.90 8.70 2.21
N ILE A 78 18.83 7.76 2.31
CA ILE A 78 19.27 7.21 3.60
C ILE A 78 20.69 7.67 3.88
#